data_AF-A0A554J616-F1
#
_entry.id   AF-A0A554J616-F1
#
_cell.length_a   1.000
_cell.length_b   1.000
_cell.length_c   1.000
_cell.angle_alpha   90.00
_cell.angle_beta   90.00
_cell.angle_gamma   90.00
#
_symmetry.space_group_name_H-M   'P 1'
#
loop_
_entity.id
_entity.type
_entity.pdbx_description
1 polymer ?
#
loop_
_entity_poly.entity_id
_entity_poly.type
_entity_poly.pdbx_seq_one_letter_code
_entity_poly.pdbx_strand_id
1 'polypeptide(L)'
;MNIRSALAALALCSAVTGCASVVDLPFSEVPMENDTIVDSGGGSVWVFAYAAREILRMGRHVRIDGSCDSACALFADLARPNVCITDRAVFGFHQLTITAGPAGATETREPPPASPDIKAWVDARGGFPSEGLLVMNANEAIAFWPLCG
;
A
#
# COMPACT_ATOMS: atom_id res chain seq x y z
N MET A 1 8.49 45.25 53.23
CA MET A 1 7.23 45.91 52.86
C MET A 1 6.37 44.89 52.13
N ASN A 2 5.24 44.52 52.75
CA ASN A 2 4.21 43.60 52.22
C ASN A 2 3.66 44.15 50.89
N ILE A 3 3.08 43.37 49.98
CA ILE A 3 1.65 43.01 49.99
C ILE A 3 1.37 41.88 48.98
N ARG A 4 0.57 40.92 49.45
CA ARG A 4 -0.14 39.84 48.76
C ARG A 4 -1.01 40.37 47.60
N SER A 5 -1.21 39.59 46.53
CA SER A 5 -2.57 39.23 46.04
C SER A 5 -2.51 38.32 44.82
N ALA A 6 -3.26 37.22 44.92
CA ALA A 6 -3.60 36.30 43.87
C ALA A 6 -4.45 36.97 42.78
N LEU A 7 -4.17 36.65 41.52
CA LEU A 7 -5.09 36.77 40.38
C LEU A 7 -4.94 35.46 39.61
N ALA A 8 -5.78 34.48 39.97
CA ALA A 8 -7.01 34.16 39.24
C ALA A 8 -6.70 33.50 37.89
N ALA A 9 -6.77 32.18 37.89
CA ALA A 9 -6.84 31.36 36.70
C ALA A 9 -8.01 31.84 35.82
N LEU A 10 -7.72 32.32 34.62
CA LEU A 10 -8.68 32.28 33.52
C LEU A 10 -8.23 31.16 32.57
N ALA A 11 -8.82 29.99 32.78
CA ALA A 11 -8.93 28.98 31.75
C ALA A 11 -9.80 29.55 30.62
N LEU A 12 -9.15 30.10 29.59
CA LEU A 12 -9.79 30.38 28.32
C LEU A 12 -9.78 29.09 27.49
N CYS A 13 -10.79 28.26 27.74
CA CYS A 13 -11.17 27.17 26.85
C CYS A 13 -11.69 27.80 25.55
N SER A 14 -10.79 28.11 24.62
CA SER A 14 -11.16 28.67 23.33
C SER A 14 -11.50 27.52 22.38
N ALA A 15 -12.82 27.31 22.28
CA ALA A 15 -13.58 26.84 21.13
C ALA A 15 -12.84 26.07 20.03
N VAL A 16 -13.14 24.77 19.96
CA VAL A 16 -13.51 24.01 18.75
C VAL A 16 -13.05 24.65 17.43
N THR A 17 -11.78 24.49 17.10
CA THR A 17 -11.40 24.26 15.71
C THR A 17 -11.07 22.80 15.66
N GLY A 18 -11.99 22.01 15.08
CA GLY A 18 -11.80 20.58 14.94
C GLY A 18 -10.39 20.30 14.44
N CYS A 19 -9.77 19.24 14.96
CA CYS A 19 -8.65 18.63 14.28
C CYS A 19 -9.15 18.39 12.85
N ALA A 20 -8.81 19.28 11.92
CA ALA A 20 -8.77 18.92 10.53
C ALA A 20 -7.80 17.76 10.53
N SER A 21 -8.34 16.55 10.54
CA SER A 21 -7.61 15.33 10.35
C SER A 21 -6.67 15.63 9.20
N VAL A 22 -5.37 15.53 9.47
CA VAL A 22 -4.38 15.53 8.41
C VAL A 22 -4.95 14.63 7.34
N VAL A 23 -5.20 15.23 6.17
CA VAL A 23 -5.84 14.52 5.08
C VAL A 23 -4.99 13.29 4.80
N ASP A 24 -5.51 12.10 5.11
CA ASP A 24 -4.92 10.78 4.81
C ASP A 24 -4.99 10.55 3.29
N LEU A 25 -4.48 11.51 2.51
CA LEU A 25 -4.54 11.51 1.05
C LEU A 25 -3.90 10.29 0.40
N PRO A 26 -2.77 9.71 0.88
CA PRO A 26 -2.16 8.60 0.16
C PRO A 26 -2.93 7.29 0.29
N PHE A 27 -3.88 7.15 1.23
CA PHE A 27 -4.66 5.91 1.33
C PHE A 27 -5.88 5.88 0.40
N SER A 28 -6.39 7.03 -0.03
CA SER A 28 -7.65 7.11 -0.78
C SER A 28 -7.63 6.44 -2.16
N GLU A 29 -6.45 6.27 -2.76
CA GLU A 29 -6.29 5.57 -4.04
C GLU A 29 -6.19 4.04 -3.89
N VAL A 30 -5.92 3.54 -2.68
CA VAL A 30 -5.93 2.10 -2.40
C VAL A 30 -7.37 1.70 -2.10
N PRO A 31 -8.01 0.81 -2.88
CA PRO A 31 -9.41 0.43 -2.68
C PRO A 31 -9.55 -0.51 -1.47
N MET A 32 -9.29 0.04 -0.29
CA MET A 32 -9.33 -0.67 0.99
C MET A 32 -10.63 -0.38 1.73
N GLU A 33 -11.42 -1.42 1.97
CA GLU A 33 -12.66 -1.37 2.75
C GLU A 33 -12.57 -2.39 3.88
N ASN A 34 -12.81 -1.96 5.13
CA ASN A 34 -12.74 -2.84 6.31
C ASN A 34 -11.46 -3.70 6.35
N ASP A 35 -10.30 -3.04 6.20
CA ASP A 35 -8.99 -3.68 6.15
C ASP A 35 -8.82 -4.72 5.01
N THR A 36 -9.65 -4.66 3.97
CA THR A 36 -9.58 -5.53 2.80
C THR A 36 -9.32 -4.73 1.54
N ILE A 37 -8.33 -5.11 0.74
CA ILE A 37 -8.20 -4.66 -0.66
C ILE A 37 -8.96 -5.65 -1.55
N VAL A 38 -9.94 -5.16 -2.31
CA VAL A 38 -10.78 -5.97 -3.18
C VAL A 38 -10.56 -5.58 -4.64
N ASP A 39 -10.27 -6.57 -5.48
CA ASP A 39 -10.19 -6.45 -6.95
C ASP A 39 -9.43 -5.20 -7.44
N SER A 40 -8.21 -5.02 -6.94
CA SER A 40 -7.36 -3.85 -7.23
C SER A 40 -6.44 -4.08 -8.42
N GLY A 41 -6.61 -3.29 -9.47
CA GLY A 41 -5.69 -3.23 -10.61
C GLY A 41 -4.35 -2.53 -10.33
N GLY A 42 -4.15 -2.03 -9.10
CA GLY A 42 -3.00 -1.21 -8.73
C GLY A 42 -3.21 0.28 -9.05
N GLY A 43 -2.12 0.97 -9.39
CA GLY A 43 -2.11 2.43 -9.55
C GLY A 43 -0.73 3.02 -9.26
N SER A 44 -0.71 4.17 -8.57
CA SER A 44 0.54 4.83 -8.20
C SER A 44 1.39 3.96 -7.26
N VAL A 45 2.56 3.55 -7.74
CA VAL A 45 3.55 2.77 -6.97
C VAL A 45 3.92 3.46 -5.66
N TRP A 46 4.05 4.79 -5.69
CA TRP A 46 4.37 5.57 -4.50
C TRP A 46 3.27 5.51 -3.44
N VAL A 47 2.02 5.57 -3.86
CA VAL A 47 0.85 5.50 -2.98
C VAL A 47 0.78 4.13 -2.31
N PHE A 48 0.87 3.05 -3.09
CA PHE A 48 0.83 1.69 -2.53
C PHE A 48 2.05 1.38 -1.65
N ALA A 49 3.25 1.83 -2.01
CA ALA A 49 4.43 1.67 -1.18
C ALA A 49 4.33 2.46 0.15
N TYR A 50 3.75 3.67 0.11
CA TYR A 50 3.48 4.45 1.31
C TYR A 50 2.44 3.75 2.20
N ALA A 51 1.33 3.29 1.62
CA ALA A 51 0.30 2.55 2.33
C ALA A 51 0.88 1.29 3.01
N ALA A 52 1.75 0.54 2.32
CA ALA A 52 2.40 -0.63 2.89
C ALA A 52 3.24 -0.28 4.13
N ARG A 53 4.02 0.80 4.05
CA ARG A 53 4.80 1.30 5.20
C ARG A 53 3.92 1.69 6.38
N GLU A 54 2.81 2.38 6.13
CA GLU A 54 1.90 2.81 7.18
C GLU A 54 1.16 1.62 7.82
N ILE A 55 0.76 0.61 7.03
CA ILE A 55 0.19 -0.65 7.55
C ILE A 55 1.17 -1.35 8.50
N LEU A 56 2.44 -1.48 8.09
CA LEU A 56 3.50 -2.01 8.95
C LEU A 56 3.70 -1.17 10.21
N ARG A 57 3.76 0.16 10.08
CA ARG A 57 3.95 1.09 11.20
C ARG A 57 2.81 1.01 12.22
N MET A 58 1.59 0.84 11.75
CA MET A 58 0.39 0.74 12.60
C MET A 58 0.19 -0.67 13.17
N GLY A 59 0.87 -1.69 12.63
CA GLY A 59 0.60 -3.09 12.98
C GLY A 59 -0.80 -3.56 12.56
N ARG A 60 -1.43 -2.90 11.59
CA ARG A 60 -2.75 -3.28 11.07
C ARG A 60 -2.61 -4.48 10.15
N HIS A 61 -3.57 -5.39 10.16
CA HIS A 61 -3.61 -6.49 9.20
C HIS A 61 -4.45 -6.09 7.99
N VAL A 62 -4.06 -6.55 6.79
CA VAL A 62 -4.80 -6.31 5.56
C VAL A 62 -5.07 -7.64 4.85
N ARG A 63 -6.32 -7.81 4.42
CA ARG A 63 -6.75 -8.94 3.59
C ARG A 63 -6.70 -8.57 2.12
N ILE A 64 -6.17 -9.45 1.28
CA ILE A 64 -6.31 -9.36 -0.18
C ILE A 64 -7.39 -10.33 -0.64
N ASP A 65 -8.41 -9.80 -1.31
CA ASP A 65 -9.57 -10.57 -1.75
C ASP A 65 -9.93 -10.28 -3.21
N GLY A 66 -9.54 -11.18 -4.11
CA GLY A 66 -9.68 -10.99 -5.56
C GLY A 66 -8.39 -10.52 -6.23
N SER A 67 -8.49 -9.76 -7.33
CA SER A 67 -7.30 -9.30 -8.05
C SER A 67 -6.47 -8.30 -7.23
N CYS A 68 -5.15 -8.38 -7.37
CA CYS A 68 -4.19 -7.48 -6.77
C CYS A 68 -2.99 -7.34 -7.72
N ASP A 69 -3.16 -6.48 -8.72
CA ASP A 69 -2.21 -6.33 -9.82
C ASP A 69 -1.26 -5.16 -9.58
N SER A 70 -0.12 -5.16 -10.28
CA SER A 70 0.77 -4.01 -10.38
C SER A 70 1.23 -3.49 -9.01
N ALA A 71 0.95 -2.23 -8.69
CA ALA A 71 1.25 -1.60 -7.41
C ALA A 71 0.55 -2.28 -6.21
N CYS A 72 -0.60 -2.95 -6.40
CA CYS A 72 -1.23 -3.73 -5.33
C CYS A 72 -0.36 -4.93 -4.94
N ALA A 73 0.16 -5.68 -5.92
CA ALA A 73 1.06 -6.80 -5.65
C ALA A 73 2.32 -6.34 -4.90
N LEU A 74 2.87 -5.17 -5.26
CA LEU A 74 3.97 -4.54 -4.54
C LEU A 74 3.58 -4.19 -3.09
N PHE A 75 2.39 -3.64 -2.84
CA PHE A 75 1.91 -3.40 -1.48
C PHE A 75 1.86 -4.68 -0.67
N ALA A 76 1.29 -5.75 -1.22
CA ALA A 76 1.15 -7.03 -0.54
C ALA A 76 2.52 -7.64 -0.21
N ASP A 77 3.50 -7.46 -1.10
CA ASP A 77 4.87 -7.87 -0.89
C ASP A 77 5.57 -7.04 0.21
N LEU A 78 5.53 -5.71 0.10
CA LEU A 78 6.18 -4.81 1.06
C LEU A 78 5.58 -4.93 2.47
N ALA A 79 4.26 -5.12 2.59
CA ALA A 79 3.55 -5.27 3.86
C ALA A 79 3.35 -6.73 4.28
N ARG A 80 4.06 -7.69 3.65
CA ARG A 80 3.80 -9.14 3.79
C ARG A 80 3.58 -9.66 5.22
N PRO A 81 4.34 -9.25 6.26
CA PRO A 81 4.09 -9.70 7.63
C PRO A 81 2.68 -9.39 8.18
N ASN A 82 2.02 -8.41 7.58
CA ASN A 82 0.71 -7.90 7.96
C ASN A 82 -0.38 -8.24 6.94
N VAL A 83 -0.06 -9.03 5.91
CA VAL A 83 -0.99 -9.36 4.82
C VAL A 83 -1.36 -10.84 4.86
N CYS A 84 -2.64 -11.13 4.72
CA CYS A 84 -3.16 -12.47 4.42
C CYS A 84 -3.99 -12.43 3.14
N ILE A 85 -4.18 -13.59 2.50
CA ILE A 85 -4.91 -13.72 1.24
C ILE A 85 -6.14 -14.61 1.39
N THR A 86 -7.14 -14.40 0.54
CA THR A 86 -8.27 -15.33 0.39
C THR A 86 -8.00 -16.35 -0.71
N ASP A 87 -8.88 -17.34 -0.85
CA ASP A 87 -8.88 -18.29 -1.97
C ASP A 87 -9.19 -17.65 -3.34
N ARG A 88 -9.75 -16.42 -3.35
CA ARG A 88 -9.97 -15.62 -4.55
C ARG A 88 -8.76 -14.80 -4.98
N ALA A 89 -7.69 -14.76 -4.18
CA ALA A 89 -6.56 -13.88 -4.44
C ALA A 89 -5.84 -14.24 -5.76
N VAL A 90 -5.62 -13.23 -6.59
CA VAL A 90 -4.87 -13.33 -7.85
C VAL A 90 -3.92 -12.15 -7.95
N PHE A 91 -2.62 -12.41 -8.14
CA PHE A 91 -1.59 -11.38 -8.24
C PHE A 91 -1.09 -11.24 -9.68
N GLY A 92 -1.10 -10.02 -10.20
CA GLY A 92 -0.56 -9.68 -11.52
C GLY A 92 0.74 -8.90 -11.42
N PHE A 93 1.80 -9.40 -12.06
CA PHE A 93 3.11 -8.77 -12.11
C PHE A 93 3.46 -8.27 -13.50
N HIS A 94 4.03 -7.07 -13.59
CA HIS A 94 4.58 -6.49 -14.83
C HIS A 94 5.64 -5.42 -14.50
N GLN A 95 6.33 -4.92 -15.53
CA GLN A 95 7.30 -3.82 -15.38
C GLN A 95 6.60 -2.49 -15.08
N LEU A 96 7.23 -1.66 -14.24
CA LEU A 96 6.88 -0.26 -14.05
C LEU A 96 6.96 0.51 -15.37
N THR A 97 6.08 1.49 -15.55
CA THR A 97 6.21 2.50 -16.60
C THR A 97 6.77 3.78 -15.99
N ILE A 98 7.93 4.22 -16.46
CA ILE A 98 8.59 5.44 -16.00
C ILE A 98 8.48 6.46 -17.13
N THR A 99 7.70 7.50 -16.88
CA THR A 99 7.54 8.64 -17.80
C THR A 99 8.51 9.76 -17.42
N ALA A 100 9.27 10.27 -18.38
CA ALA A 100 10.21 11.37 -18.20
C ALA A 100 10.12 12.40 -19.34
N GLY A 101 10.68 13.59 -19.10
CA GLY A 101 10.67 14.69 -20.07
C GLY A 101 9.35 15.47 -20.13
N PRO A 102 9.26 16.51 -20.98
CA PRO A 102 8.06 17.33 -21.12
C PRO A 102 6.85 16.47 -21.47
N ALA A 103 5.77 16.60 -20.69
CA ALA A 103 4.53 15.84 -20.86
C ALA A 103 4.69 14.30 -20.91
N GLY A 104 5.76 13.74 -20.33
CA GLY A 104 6.00 12.29 -20.37
C GLY A 104 6.50 11.77 -21.72
N ALA A 105 7.16 12.62 -22.52
CA ALA A 105 7.62 12.29 -23.88
C ALA A 105 8.52 11.04 -23.99
N THR A 106 9.13 10.59 -22.89
CA THR A 106 9.91 9.35 -22.83
C THR A 106 9.26 8.38 -21.87
N GLU A 107 9.01 7.16 -22.33
CA GLU A 107 8.60 6.03 -21.49
C GLU A 107 9.68 4.95 -21.48
N THR A 108 10.12 4.55 -20.30
CA THR A 108 10.95 3.37 -20.10
C THR A 108 10.21 2.35 -19.23
N ARG A 109 10.59 1.08 -19.36
CA ARG A 109 10.05 -0.02 -18.56
C ARG A 109 11.14 -0.62 -17.70
N GLU A 110 10.85 -0.80 -16.42
CA GLU A 110 11.79 -1.35 -15.44
C GLU A 110 11.10 -2.35 -14.51
N PRO A 111 11.76 -3.43 -14.07
CA PRO A 111 11.21 -4.32 -13.05
C PRO A 111 10.87 -3.56 -11.76
N PRO A 112 9.70 -3.81 -11.13
CA PRO A 112 9.41 -3.24 -9.83
C PRO A 112 10.33 -3.84 -8.75
N PRO A 113 10.50 -3.17 -7.60
CA PRO A 113 11.03 -3.81 -6.41
C PRO A 113 10.19 -5.06 -6.07
N ALA A 114 10.85 -6.14 -5.66
CA ALA A 114 10.20 -7.35 -5.19
C ALA A 114 11.11 -8.06 -4.18
N SER A 115 10.52 -8.80 -3.25
CA SER A 115 11.26 -9.68 -2.36
C SER A 115 12.04 -10.75 -3.15
N PRO A 116 13.13 -11.31 -2.60
CA PRO A 116 13.95 -12.29 -3.32
C PRO A 116 13.18 -13.52 -3.82
N ASP A 117 12.20 -14.00 -3.06
CA ASP A 117 11.38 -15.17 -3.40
C ASP A 117 10.31 -14.88 -4.47
N ILE A 118 9.65 -13.72 -4.44
CA ILE A 118 8.76 -13.29 -5.53
C ILE A 118 9.57 -13.07 -6.80
N LYS A 119 10.71 -12.38 -6.70
CA LYS A 119 11.63 -12.21 -7.83
C LYS A 119 12.05 -13.56 -8.42
N ALA A 120 12.42 -14.53 -7.59
CA ALA A 120 12.78 -15.86 -8.06
C ALA A 120 11.61 -16.57 -8.77
N TRP A 121 10.39 -16.45 -8.25
CA TRP A 121 9.19 -17.02 -8.88
C TRP A 121 8.89 -16.39 -10.24
N VAL A 122 9.04 -15.07 -10.36
CA VAL A 122 8.84 -14.30 -11.60
C VAL A 122 9.94 -14.61 -12.62
N ASP A 123 11.20 -14.61 -12.21
CA ASP A 123 12.35 -14.91 -13.07
C ASP A 123 12.26 -16.34 -13.65
N ALA A 124 11.80 -17.30 -12.86
CA ALA A 124 11.55 -18.68 -13.32
C ALA A 124 10.46 -18.79 -14.41
N ARG A 125 9.66 -17.74 -14.62
CA ARG A 125 8.58 -17.65 -15.60
C ARG A 125 8.88 -16.65 -16.73
N GLY A 126 10.13 -16.25 -16.89
CA GLY A 126 10.57 -15.35 -17.96
C GLY A 126 10.71 -13.88 -17.55
N GLY A 127 10.60 -13.57 -16.26
CA GLY A 127 10.77 -12.22 -15.74
C GLY A 127 9.48 -11.38 -15.75
N PHE A 128 9.60 -10.12 -15.33
CA PHE A 128 8.48 -9.18 -15.35
C PHE A 128 8.16 -8.79 -16.81
N PRO A 129 6.95 -9.06 -17.31
CA PRO A 129 6.62 -8.71 -18.69
C PRO A 129 6.51 -7.20 -18.88
N SER A 130 6.90 -6.71 -20.06
CA SER A 130 6.70 -5.32 -20.47
C SER A 130 5.26 -5.05 -20.88
N GLU A 131 4.51 -6.07 -21.31
CA GLU A 131 3.12 -5.96 -21.75
C GLU A 131 2.28 -7.09 -21.14
N GLY A 132 1.06 -6.78 -20.73
CA GLY A 132 0.18 -7.72 -20.01
C GLY A 132 0.65 -8.01 -18.58
N LEU A 133 0.06 -9.06 -17.99
CA LEU A 133 0.33 -9.49 -16.61
C LEU A 133 0.87 -10.92 -16.59
N LEU A 134 1.93 -11.14 -15.81
CA LEU A 134 2.29 -12.47 -15.32
C LEU A 134 1.44 -12.75 -14.09
N VAL A 135 0.57 -13.77 -14.17
CA VAL A 135 -0.45 -14.03 -13.15
C VAL A 135 -0.01 -15.16 -12.21
N MET A 136 -0.14 -14.92 -10.91
CA MET A 136 -0.02 -15.90 -9.83
C MET A 136 -1.39 -16.08 -9.18
N ASN A 137 -1.96 -17.29 -9.28
CA ASN A 137 -3.25 -17.58 -8.65
C ASN A 137 -3.08 -17.96 -7.17
N ALA A 138 -4.19 -18.03 -6.42
CA ALA A 138 -4.19 -18.33 -5.00
C ALA A 138 -3.39 -19.60 -4.63
N ASN A 139 -3.46 -20.68 -5.42
CA ASN A 139 -2.74 -21.93 -5.12
C ASN A 139 -1.22 -21.78 -5.18
N GLU A 140 -0.72 -20.81 -5.95
CA GLU A 140 0.71 -20.46 -5.96
C GLU A 140 1.01 -19.39 -4.89
N ALA A 141 0.10 -18.44 -4.69
CA ALA A 141 0.27 -17.33 -3.77
C ALA A 141 0.36 -17.76 -2.30
N ILE A 142 -0.26 -18.89 -1.91
CA ILE A 142 -0.14 -19.47 -0.56
C ILE A 142 1.30 -19.85 -0.18
N ALA A 143 2.23 -19.93 -1.15
CA ALA A 143 3.64 -20.12 -0.86
C ALA A 143 4.32 -18.86 -0.28
N PHE A 144 3.70 -17.68 -0.45
CA PHE A 144 4.27 -16.37 -0.07
C PHE A 144 3.46 -15.64 1.00
N TRP A 145 2.14 -15.84 1.01
CA TRP A 145 1.23 -15.23 1.99
C TRP A 145 0.36 -16.31 2.66
N PRO A 146 0.08 -16.19 3.97
CA PRO A 146 -0.87 -17.09 4.62
C PRO A 146 -2.30 -16.83 4.15
N LEU A 147 -3.14 -17.86 4.16
CA LEU A 147 -4.58 -17.67 4.05
C LEU A 147 -5.11 -16.89 5.26
N CYS A 148 -6.11 -16.03 5.04
CA CYS A 148 -6.84 -15.41 6.13
C CYS A 148 -7.64 -16.46 6.91
N GLY A 149 -7.70 -16.32 8.24
CA GLY A 149 -8.44 -17.20 9.14
C GLY A 149 -9.91 -16.87 9.27
#